data_AF-A0A2H9LPL7-F1
#
_entry.id   AF-A0A2H9LPL7-F1
#
_cell.length_a   1.000
_cell.length_b   1.000
_cell.length_c   1.000
_cell.angle_alpha   90.00
_cell.angle_beta   90.00
_cell.angle_gamma   90.00
#
_symmetry.space_group_name_H-M   'P 1'
#
loop_
_entity.id
_entity.type
_entity.pdbx_description
1 polymer ?
#
loop_
_entity_poly.entity_id
_entity_poly.type
_entity_poly.pdbx_seq_one_letter_code
_entity_poly.pdbx_strand_id
1 'polypeptide(L)' 'DIVFPSAFVGIEASGTAYRMDHVPLPLKKVVEPPRGVLSDDRILRRILAEVRRIRKKAQLEAA' A
#
# COMPACT_ATOMS: atom_id res chain seq x y z
N ASP A 1 18.21 -1.24 -8.12
CA ASP A 1 16.86 -1.59 -7.60
C ASP A 1 16.40 -0.61 -6.54
N ILE A 2 15.09 -0.54 -6.28
CA ILE A 2 14.48 0.30 -5.23
C ILE A 2 13.63 -0.61 -4.34
N VAL A 3 13.78 -0.48 -3.02
CA VAL A 3 13.05 -1.28 -2.03
C VAL A 3 12.20 -0.36 -1.16
N PHE A 4 10.91 -0.67 -1.03
CA PHE A 4 9.98 0.01 -0.12
C PHE A 4 9.63 -0.92 1.04
N PRO A 5 10.04 -0.64 2.29
CA PRO A 5 9.63 -1.43 3.44
C PRO A 5 8.15 -1.21 3.72
N SER A 6 7.41 -2.30 3.93
CA SER A 6 5.96 -2.29 4.18
C SER A 6 5.60 -3.08 5.43
N ALA A 7 4.56 -2.64 6.14
CA ALA A 7 4.07 -3.31 7.34
C ALA A 7 3.46 -4.69 7.04
N PHE A 8 3.67 -5.65 7.94
CA PHE A 8 3.08 -6.99 7.82
C PHE A 8 1.57 -6.98 8.13
N VAL A 9 0.74 -7.36 7.16
CA VAL A 9 -0.71 -7.47 7.36
C VAL A 9 -1.05 -8.67 8.25
N GLY A 10 -1.89 -8.45 9.27
CA GLY A 10 -2.21 -9.44 10.30
C GLY A 10 -1.24 -9.46 11.49
N ILE A 11 -0.22 -8.60 11.49
CA ILE A 11 0.70 -8.41 12.62
C ILE A 11 0.80 -6.92 12.94
N GLU A 12 1.21 -6.11 11.97
CA GLU A 12 1.49 -4.66 12.11
C GLU A 12 0.41 -3.78 11.46
N ALA A 13 -0.36 -4.33 10.53
CA ALA A 13 -1.49 -3.67 9.88
C ALA A 13 -2.71 -4.59 9.83
N SER A 14 -3.92 -4.01 9.87
CA SER A 14 -5.16 -4.75 9.66
C SER A 14 -5.42 -4.96 8.16
N GLY A 15 -6.22 -5.96 7.82
CA GLY A 15 -6.57 -6.22 6.42
C GLY A 15 -7.62 -7.30 6.26
N THR A 16 -7.80 -7.77 5.03
CA THR A 16 -8.68 -8.90 4.72
C THR A 16 -7.93 -9.86 3.82
N ALA A 17 -7.80 -11.11 4.26
CA ALA A 17 -7.32 -12.20 3.43
C ALA A 17 -8.52 -13.01 2.96
N TYR A 18 -8.44 -13.58 1.75
CA TYR A 18 -9.41 -14.55 1.28
C TYR A 18 -8.80 -15.93 1.40
N ARG A 19 -9.51 -16.82 2.11
CA ARG A 19 -9.15 -18.23 2.16
C ARG A 19 -9.49 -18.89 0.82
N MET A 20 -8.96 -20.08 0.54
CA MET A 20 -9.15 -20.78 -0.73
C MET A 20 -10.62 -21.07 -1.08
N ASP A 21 -11.50 -21.13 -0.08
CA ASP A 21 -12.95 -21.24 -0.23
C ASP A 21 -13.64 -19.88 -0.39
N HIS A 22 -12.90 -18.82 -0.70
CA HIS A 22 -13.36 -17.43 -0.90
C HIS A 22 -13.99 -16.77 0.33
N VAL A 23 -13.86 -17.38 1.51
CA VAL A 23 -14.34 -16.76 2.75
C VAL A 23 -13.41 -15.60 3.13
N PRO A 24 -13.93 -14.38 3.31
CA PRO A 24 -13.14 -13.24 3.77
C PRO A 24 -12.79 -13.41 5.25
N LEU A 25 -11.50 -13.34 5.56
CA LEU A 25 -10.96 -13.41 6.90
C LEU A 25 -10.40 -12.03 7.29
N PRO A 26 -11.03 -11.30 8.23
CA PRO A 26 -10.48 -10.06 8.74
C PRO A 26 -9.22 -10.35 9.56
N LEU A 27 -8.09 -9.78 9.14
CA LEU A 27 -6.82 -9.88 9.82
C LEU A 27 -6.69 -8.75 10.86
N LYS A 28 -6.22 -9.09 12.05
CA LYS A 28 -6.09 -8.15 13.17
C LYS A 28 -4.65 -7.64 13.28
N LYS A 29 -4.50 -6.35 13.53
CA LYS A 29 -3.24 -5.77 13.99
C LYS A 29 -2.98 -6.18 15.45
N VAL A 30 -1.78 -6.65 15.73
CA VAL A 30 -1.34 -7.13 17.06
C VAL A 30 -0.29 -6.19 17.65
N VAL A 31 0.60 -5.64 16.83
CA VAL A 31 1.67 -4.72 17.24
C VAL A 31 1.71 -3.50 16.33
N GLU A 32 2.40 -2.45 16.76
CA GLU A 32 2.68 -1.30 15.92
C GLU A 32 3.80 -1.62 14.92
N PRO A 33 3.72 -1.12 13.67
CA PRO A 33 4.83 -1.25 12.74
C PRO A 33 6.06 -0.46 13.23
N PRO A 34 7.28 -0.83 12.79
CA PRO A 34 8.47 -0.05 13.03
C PRO A 34 8.31 1.40 12.58
N ARG A 35 8.98 2.32 13.27
CA ARG A 35 8.85 3.75 12.98
C ARG A 35 9.21 4.06 11.52
N GLY A 36 8.30 4.73 10.82
CA GLY A 36 8.48 5.12 9.42
C GLY A 36 8.06 4.07 8.39
N VAL A 37 7.70 2.86 8.82
CA VAL A 37 7.13 1.83 7.93
C VAL A 37 5.64 2.10 7.73
N LEU A 38 5.22 2.11 6.46
CA LEU A 38 3.83 2.32 6.06
C LEU A 38 3.19 0.97 5.69
N SER A 39 1.86 0.90 5.73
CA SER A 39 1.14 -0.19 5.08
C SER A 39 1.33 -0.14 3.57
N ASP A 40 1.27 -1.31 2.95
CA ASP A 40 1.31 -1.51 1.50
C ASP A 40 0.27 -0.66 0.77
N ASP A 41 -0.98 -0.62 1.27
CA ASP A 41 -2.05 0.19 0.67
C ASP A 41 -1.70 1.68 0.63
N ARG A 42 -1.05 2.20 1.68
CA ARG A 42 -0.62 3.60 1.76
C ARG A 42 0.53 3.89 0.80
N ILE A 43 1.48 2.96 0.69
CA ILE A 43 2.60 3.08 -0.25
C ILE A 43 2.06 3.14 -1.68
N LEU A 44 1.18 2.21 -2.05
CA LEU A 44 0.59 2.15 -3.39
C LEU A 44 -0.25 3.39 -3.71
N ARG A 45 -1.03 3.91 -2.75
CA ARG A 45 -1.78 5.17 -2.92
C ARG A 45 -0.88 6.36 -3.20
N ARG A 46 0.26 6.47 -2.50
CA ARG A 46 1.23 7.56 -2.70
C ARG A 46 1.91 7.46 -4.07
N ILE A 47 2.35 6.26 -4.45
CA ILE A 47 2.95 6.02 -5.77
C ILE A 47 1.94 6.39 -6.87
N LEU A 48 0.70 5.92 -6.75
CA LEU A 48 -0.35 6.20 -7.74
C LEU A 48 -0.64 7.69 -7.87
N ALA A 49 -0.72 8.42 -6.75
CA ALA A 49 -0.92 9.87 -6.76
C ALA A 49 0.20 10.60 -7.50
N GLU A 50 1.45 10.22 -7.23
CA GLU A 50 2.62 10.83 -7.85
C GLU A 50 2.72 10.49 -9.35
N VAL A 51 2.48 9.23 -9.73
CA VAL A 51 2.45 8.82 -11.14
C VAL A 51 1.38 9.59 -11.92
N ARG A 52 0.19 9.78 -11.33
CA ARG A 52 -0.89 10.58 -11.95
C ARG A 52 -0.47 12.03 -12.14
N ARG A 53 0.19 12.62 -11.14
CA ARG A 53 0.71 14.00 -11.19
C ARG A 53 1.74 14.16 -12.31
N ILE A 54 2.71 13.25 -12.39
CA ILE A 54 3.75 13.23 -13.43
C ILE A 54 3.12 13.09 -14.82
N ARG A 55 2.19 12.15 -15.00
CA ARG A 55 1.49 11.96 -16.28
C ARG A 55 0.71 13.21 -16.71
N LYS A 56 -0.02 13.84 -15.79
CA LYS A 56 -0.75 15.09 -16.09
C LYS A 56 0.19 16.21 -16.51
N LYS A 57 1.33 16.37 -15.82
CA LYS A 57 2.36 17.36 -16.18
C LYS A 57 2.92 17.11 -17.58
N ALA A 58 3.29 15.87 -17.88
CA ALA A 58 3.81 15.50 -19.21
C ALA A 58 2.79 15.75 -20.34
N GLN A 59 1.49 15.51 -20.09
CA GLN A 59 0.43 15.80 -21.05
C GLN A 59 0.25 17.30 -21.31
N LEU A 60 0.37 18.13 -20.26
CA LEU A 60 0.30 19.59 -20.39
C LEU A 60 1.51 20.16 -21.12
N GLU A 61 2.70 19.58 -20.93
CA GLU A 61 3.93 20.00 -21.63
C GLU A 61 3.93 19.58 -23.10
N ALA A 62 3.16 18.55 -23.47
CA ALA A 62 3.04 18.06 -24.84
C ALA A 62 1.93 18.75 -25.66
N ALA A 63 1.08 19.55 -25.03
CA ALA A 63 -0.04 20.28 -25.64
C ALA A 63 0.33 21.75 -25.88
#